data_AF-V4RAB9-F1
#
_entry.id   AF-V4RAB9-F1
#
_cell.length_a   1.000
_cell.length_b   1.000
_cell.length_c   1.000
_cell.angle_alpha   90.00
_cell.angle_beta   90.00
_cell.angle_gamma   90.00
#
_symmetry.space_group_name_H-M   'P 1'
#
loop_
_entity.id
_entity.type
_entity.pdbx_description
1 polymer ?
#
loop_
_entity_poly.entity_id
_entity_poly.type
_entity_poly.pdbx_seq_one_letter_code
_entity_poly.pdbx_strand_id
1 'polypeptide(L)'
;MSAFVLPVDEIDPVGFALSYPFARPAGSFVFGPGDAGVAAALRVEVAAKRTGEAAGLEVPLATLTADVGGEQVEFADRVPVLASGSNAAPSQLARKFGSMSIPPIPVVEVVAEGLASVYSAHVARYGSIAATLAPCDGVRSRLHLLFVPACALEHLNRTESVGSNYMLCELTGARLPVGSSVVAPLAYISRRGPARVDGMPRALPGTADEGLPEATQAEMQASLQRELGERGELNGFVARLIREDAFRARATDFLASTTERIVPGGTKILAGG
;
A
#
# COMPACT_ATOMS: atom_id res chain seq x y z
N MET A 1 27.02 -0.40 -8.48
CA MET A 1 26.49 -1.69 -8.96
C MET A 1 25.11 -1.42 -9.56
N SER A 2 24.85 -2.04 -10.71
CA SER A 2 23.82 -1.69 -11.69
C SER A 2 22.41 -1.48 -11.11
N ALA A 3 21.82 -0.32 -11.36
CA ALA A 3 20.40 -0.07 -11.14
C ALA A 3 19.60 -0.93 -12.14
N PHE A 4 18.81 -1.87 -11.62
CA PHE A 4 17.94 -2.71 -12.42
C PHE A 4 16.68 -1.90 -12.78
N VAL A 5 16.76 -1.12 -13.85
CA VAL A 5 15.58 -0.48 -14.46
C VAL A 5 14.95 -1.52 -15.38
N LEU A 6 13.81 -2.08 -14.98
CA LEU A 6 13.04 -2.98 -15.84
C LEU A 6 12.44 -2.19 -17.02
N PRO A 7 12.62 -2.65 -18.28
CA PRO A 7 11.99 -2.01 -19.44
C PRO A 7 10.47 -2.17 -19.37
N VAL A 8 9.76 -1.09 -19.72
CA VAL A 8 8.32 -0.93 -19.52
C VAL A 8 7.47 -1.65 -20.60
N ASP A 9 8.09 -2.26 -21.61
CA ASP A 9 7.40 -2.82 -22.80
C ASP A 9 7.36 -4.36 -22.91
N GLU A 10 7.82 -5.13 -21.90
CA GLU A 10 7.70 -6.61 -21.86
C GLU A 10 7.01 -7.10 -20.56
N ILE A 11 6.05 -6.34 -20.04
CA ILE A 11 5.34 -6.77 -18.84
C ILE A 11 4.30 -7.82 -19.25
N ASP A 12 4.54 -9.08 -18.93
CA ASP A 12 3.50 -10.10 -18.81
C ASP A 12 2.39 -9.55 -17.89
N PRO A 13 1.23 -9.10 -18.42
CA PRO A 13 0.24 -8.40 -17.61
C PRO A 13 -0.37 -9.32 -16.56
N VAL A 14 -0.45 -10.62 -16.86
CA VAL A 14 -0.99 -11.64 -15.96
C VAL A 14 0.01 -11.94 -14.86
N GLY A 15 1.28 -12.15 -15.21
CA GLY A 15 2.37 -12.29 -14.25
C GLY A 15 2.49 -11.08 -13.32
N PHE A 16 2.38 -9.86 -13.85
CA PHE A 16 2.33 -8.63 -13.05
C PHE A 16 1.14 -8.63 -12.09
N ALA A 17 -0.06 -8.95 -12.57
CA ALA A 17 -1.26 -9.01 -11.74
C ALA A 17 -1.13 -10.01 -10.59
N LEU A 18 -0.56 -11.19 -10.86
CA LEU A 18 -0.34 -12.27 -9.90
C LEU A 18 0.82 -12.01 -8.93
N SER A 19 1.70 -11.06 -9.25
CA SER A 19 2.87 -10.73 -8.41
C SER A 19 2.54 -9.74 -7.29
N TYR A 20 1.32 -9.21 -7.22
CA TYR A 20 0.88 -8.32 -6.13
C TYR A 20 1.01 -9.03 -4.76
N PRO A 21 1.42 -8.34 -3.66
CA PRO A 21 1.71 -6.90 -3.51
C PRO A 21 3.11 -6.46 -3.98
N PHE A 22 3.79 -7.27 -4.79
CA PHE A 22 5.16 -7.13 -5.28
C PHE A 22 6.21 -7.31 -4.18
N ALA A 23 7.45 -7.56 -4.60
CA ALA A 23 8.57 -7.74 -3.68
C ALA A 23 8.83 -6.44 -2.91
N ARG A 24 8.93 -6.56 -1.58
CA ARG A 24 9.35 -5.48 -0.68
C ARG A 24 10.68 -5.89 -0.01
N PRO A 25 11.66 -4.98 0.09
CA PRO A 25 12.84 -5.20 0.91
C PRO A 25 12.45 -5.50 2.36
N ALA A 26 13.27 -6.30 3.04
CA ALA A 26 13.18 -6.41 4.50
C ALA A 26 13.79 -5.15 5.13
N GLY A 27 13.16 -4.64 6.20
CA GLY A 27 13.63 -3.46 6.89
C GLY A 27 13.40 -2.15 6.12
N SER A 28 14.08 -1.09 6.57
CA SER A 28 13.87 0.26 6.06
C SER A 28 14.80 0.59 4.89
N PHE A 29 14.31 1.42 3.95
CA PHE A 29 15.06 1.84 2.78
C PHE A 29 14.67 3.26 2.35
N VAL A 30 15.51 3.90 1.54
CA VAL A 30 15.19 5.14 0.84
C VAL A 30 14.99 4.81 -0.64
N PHE A 31 13.83 5.17 -1.17
CA PHE A 31 13.56 5.16 -2.59
C PHE A 31 13.93 6.51 -3.20
N GLY A 32 14.91 6.51 -4.10
CA GLY A 32 15.24 7.65 -4.94
C GLY A 32 14.55 7.54 -6.30
N PRO A 33 13.78 8.55 -6.74
CA PRO A 33 13.19 8.54 -8.08
C PRO A 33 14.27 8.64 -9.18
N GLY A 34 13.91 8.27 -10.42
CA GLY A 34 14.85 8.17 -11.54
C GLY A 34 15.87 7.06 -11.35
N ASP A 35 17.12 7.35 -11.70
CA ASP A 35 18.24 6.39 -11.62
C ASP A 35 18.84 6.26 -10.21
N ALA A 36 18.34 7.03 -9.23
CA ALA A 36 18.85 7.04 -7.86
C ALA A 36 18.62 5.71 -7.11
N GLY A 37 17.63 4.91 -7.55
CA GLY A 37 17.44 3.53 -7.10
C GLY A 37 16.99 3.38 -5.64
N VAL A 38 17.42 2.31 -5.00
CA VAL A 38 17.03 1.95 -3.62
C VAL A 38 18.29 1.81 -2.78
N ALA A 39 18.33 2.51 -1.64
CA ALA A 39 19.40 2.40 -0.66
C ALA A 39 18.84 1.93 0.69
N ALA A 40 19.54 1.05 1.39
CA ALA A 40 19.15 0.67 2.74
C ALA A 40 19.19 1.90 3.67
N ALA A 41 18.20 2.01 4.55
CA ALA A 41 18.10 3.07 5.54
C ALA A 41 18.26 2.45 6.93
N LEU A 42 19.36 2.78 7.58
CA LEU A 42 19.63 2.35 8.95
C LEU A 42 19.22 3.47 9.90
N ARG A 43 18.75 3.10 11.09
CA ARG A 43 18.44 4.03 12.20
C ARG A 43 17.64 5.27 11.76
N VAL A 44 16.36 5.06 11.46
CA VAL A 44 15.45 6.15 11.09
C VAL A 44 14.82 6.75 12.35
N GLU A 45 14.97 8.06 12.52
CA GLU A 45 14.42 8.83 13.64
C GLU A 45 13.52 9.96 13.13
N VAL A 46 12.44 10.24 13.86
CA VAL A 46 11.61 11.43 13.61
C VAL A 46 12.13 12.57 14.47
N ALA A 47 12.85 13.51 13.85
CA ALA A 47 13.45 14.66 14.51
C ALA A 47 12.40 15.73 14.91
N ALA A 48 11.37 15.93 14.09
CA ALA A 48 10.30 16.88 14.37
C ALA A 48 8.96 16.45 13.77
N LYS A 49 7.86 16.88 14.40
CA LYS A 49 6.48 16.68 13.92
C LYS A 49 5.73 18.00 13.98
N ARG A 50 4.91 18.27 12.98
CA ARG A 50 4.00 19.42 12.93
C ARG A 50 2.78 19.10 12.08
N THR A 51 1.79 19.96 12.14
CA THR A 51 0.72 20.01 11.14
C THR A 51 1.13 21.00 10.04
N GLY A 52 0.73 20.74 8.81
CA GLY A 52 0.91 21.66 7.69
C GLY A 52 -0.02 21.33 6.53
N GLU A 53 0.19 21.98 5.39
CA GLU A 53 -0.64 21.77 4.21
C GLU A 53 0.09 20.98 3.12
N ALA A 54 -0.61 20.03 2.52
CA ALA A 54 -0.18 19.32 1.32
C ALA A 54 -1.41 18.86 0.51
N ALA A 55 -1.34 18.94 -0.81
CA ALA A 55 -2.46 18.58 -1.70
C ALA A 55 -3.80 19.30 -1.35
N GLY A 56 -3.73 20.54 -0.84
CA GLY A 56 -4.90 21.30 -0.39
C GLY A 56 -5.55 20.79 0.90
N LEU A 57 -4.86 19.94 1.67
CA LEU A 57 -5.34 19.34 2.91
C LEU A 57 -4.41 19.69 4.07
N GLU A 58 -5.00 19.86 5.25
CA GLU A 58 -4.25 19.86 6.51
C GLU A 58 -3.82 18.42 6.85
N VAL A 59 -2.51 18.19 6.98
CA VAL A 59 -1.89 16.87 7.13
C VAL A 59 -0.77 16.86 8.18
N PRO A 60 -0.44 15.70 8.78
CA PRO A 60 0.77 15.55 9.57
C PRO A 60 2.01 15.64 8.69
N LEU A 61 3.02 16.38 9.16
CA LEU A 61 4.34 16.48 8.56
C LEU A 61 5.41 16.10 9.57
N ALA A 62 6.44 15.43 9.09
CA ALA A 62 7.59 14.99 9.85
C ALA A 62 8.89 15.45 9.19
N THR A 63 9.89 15.75 10.02
CA THR A 63 11.29 15.77 9.60
C THR A 63 11.95 14.51 10.12
N LEU A 64 12.61 13.78 9.24
CA LEU A 64 13.34 12.57 9.55
C LEU A 64 14.84 12.78 9.47
N THR A 65 15.58 12.01 10.26
CA THR A 65 17.00 11.73 10.03
C THR A 65 17.20 10.24 9.84
N ALA A 66 18.00 9.82 8.87
CA ALA A 66 18.37 8.43 8.67
C ALA A 66 19.85 8.29 8.31
N ASP A 67 20.44 7.15 8.64
CA ASP A 67 21.76 6.73 8.16
C ASP A 67 21.58 5.99 6.81
N VAL A 68 22.09 6.58 5.74
CA VAL A 68 22.02 6.03 4.38
C VAL A 68 23.43 5.91 3.84
N GLY A 69 23.92 4.68 3.73
CA GLY A 69 25.28 4.42 3.24
C GLY A 69 26.40 4.94 4.16
N GLY A 70 26.12 5.15 5.45
CA GLY A 70 27.08 5.70 6.42
C GLY A 70 27.01 7.22 6.57
N GLU A 71 26.11 7.89 5.83
CA GLU A 71 25.89 9.33 5.92
C GLU A 71 24.56 9.63 6.60
N GLN A 72 24.55 10.62 7.49
CA GLN A 72 23.31 11.11 8.10
C GLN A 72 22.61 12.05 7.12
N VAL A 73 21.41 11.67 6.69
CA VAL A 73 20.58 12.44 5.75
C VAL A 73 19.32 12.90 6.44
N GLU A 74 18.95 14.16 6.23
CA GLU A 74 17.70 14.75 6.71
C GLU A 74 16.62 14.79 5.61
N PHE A 75 15.38 14.47 5.97
CA PHE A 75 14.21 14.55 5.10
C PHE A 75 13.13 15.40 5.77
N ALA A 76 13.06 16.68 5.42
CA ALA A 76 12.06 17.62 5.94
C ALA A 76 10.70 17.51 5.23
N ASP A 77 9.62 18.02 5.83
CA ASP A 77 8.29 18.14 5.21
C ASP A 77 7.78 16.85 4.55
N ARG A 78 7.86 15.75 5.29
CA ARG A 78 7.37 14.44 4.85
C ARG A 78 6.03 14.09 5.47
N VAL A 79 5.08 13.70 4.65
CA VAL A 79 3.79 13.16 5.06
C VAL A 79 3.97 11.66 5.32
N PRO A 80 3.77 11.18 6.56
CA PRO A 80 3.81 9.74 6.85
C PRO A 80 2.56 9.06 6.30
N VAL A 81 2.74 8.10 5.40
CA VAL A 81 1.66 7.33 4.77
C VAL A 81 1.90 5.84 4.99
N LEU A 82 0.99 5.16 5.69
CA LEU A 82 1.05 3.73 5.93
C LEU A 82 0.63 2.95 4.68
N ALA A 83 1.53 2.09 4.18
CA ALA A 83 1.24 1.20 3.08
C ALA A 83 0.38 0.02 3.53
N SER A 84 -0.78 -0.14 2.87
CA SER A 84 -1.63 -1.33 2.97
C SER A 84 -1.22 -2.47 2.02
N GLY A 85 -0.33 -2.18 1.06
CA GLY A 85 -0.03 -3.10 -0.03
C GLY A 85 1.12 -2.59 -0.91
N SER A 86 0.91 -2.52 -2.22
CA SER A 86 2.00 -2.29 -3.20
C SER A 86 2.87 -1.04 -3.00
N ASN A 87 2.42 -0.04 -2.24
CA ASN A 87 3.23 1.15 -1.94
C ASN A 87 4.51 0.83 -1.16
N ALA A 88 4.59 -0.32 -0.49
CA ALA A 88 5.83 -0.78 0.16
C ALA A 88 6.87 -1.33 -0.84
N ALA A 89 6.51 -1.57 -2.11
CA ALA A 89 7.40 -2.17 -3.10
C ALA A 89 8.13 -1.10 -3.93
N PRO A 90 9.47 -1.16 -4.03
CA PRO A 90 10.23 -0.22 -4.85
C PRO A 90 9.83 -0.20 -6.33
N SER A 91 9.46 -1.35 -6.91
CA SER A 91 9.01 -1.43 -8.30
C SER A 91 7.71 -0.63 -8.54
N GLN A 92 6.81 -0.65 -7.56
CA GLN A 92 5.58 0.15 -7.60
C GLN A 92 5.89 1.64 -7.40
N LEU A 93 6.81 2.00 -6.51
CA LEU A 93 7.27 3.39 -6.35
C LEU A 93 7.93 3.91 -7.63
N ALA A 94 8.77 3.11 -8.28
CA ALA A 94 9.35 3.44 -9.58
C ALA A 94 8.28 3.67 -10.66
N ARG A 95 7.22 2.85 -10.69
CA ARG A 95 6.10 3.05 -11.62
C ARG A 95 5.34 4.36 -11.36
N LYS A 96 5.24 4.78 -10.10
CA LYS A 96 4.51 6.01 -9.71
C LYS A 96 5.36 7.27 -9.85
N PHE A 97 6.63 7.21 -9.48
CA PHE A 97 7.48 8.39 -9.25
C PHE A 97 8.78 8.36 -10.07
N GLY A 98 9.10 7.27 -10.77
CA GLY A 98 10.39 7.07 -11.43
C GLY A 98 10.73 8.12 -12.49
N SER A 99 9.72 8.71 -13.15
CA SER A 99 9.90 9.80 -14.11
C SER A 99 9.77 11.21 -13.51
N MET A 100 9.57 11.32 -12.19
CA MET A 100 9.35 12.60 -11.52
C MET A 100 10.63 13.09 -10.85
N SER A 101 10.82 14.42 -10.88
CA SER A 101 11.86 15.07 -10.08
C SER A 101 11.26 15.44 -8.71
N ILE A 102 11.24 14.48 -7.78
CA ILE A 102 10.84 14.69 -6.39
C ILE A 102 11.98 14.32 -5.44
N PRO A 103 11.98 14.83 -4.20
CA PRO A 103 12.92 14.36 -3.20
C PRO A 103 12.76 12.84 -2.92
N PRO A 104 13.82 12.16 -2.46
CA PRO A 104 13.73 10.75 -2.08
C PRO A 104 12.66 10.49 -1.00
N ILE A 105 12.09 9.29 -1.04
CA ILE A 105 11.04 8.81 -0.14
C ILE A 105 11.64 7.78 0.82
N PRO A 106 11.86 8.12 2.10
CA PRO A 106 12.14 7.11 3.12
C PRO A 106 10.94 6.18 3.29
N VAL A 107 11.20 4.89 3.29
CA VAL A 107 10.24 3.81 3.54
C VAL A 107 10.70 3.05 4.77
N VAL A 108 9.93 3.15 5.84
CA VAL A 108 10.33 2.69 7.18
C VAL A 108 9.48 1.49 7.56
N GLU A 109 10.13 0.36 7.80
CA GLU A 109 9.45 -0.82 8.36
C GLU A 109 9.01 -0.52 9.80
N VAL A 110 7.75 -0.83 10.10
CA VAL A 110 7.15 -0.63 11.42
C VAL A 110 6.33 -1.85 11.82
N VAL A 111 6.17 -2.06 13.11
CA VAL A 111 5.22 -3.04 13.65
C VAL A 111 3.97 -2.30 14.11
N ALA A 112 2.83 -2.60 13.48
CA ALA A 112 1.52 -2.11 13.86
C ALA A 112 0.81 -3.16 14.72
N GLU A 113 0.19 -2.73 15.82
CA GLU A 113 -0.63 -3.58 16.67
C GLU A 113 -2.12 -3.29 16.41
N GLY A 114 -2.96 -4.33 16.34
CA GLY A 114 -4.39 -4.16 16.13
C GLY A 114 -4.79 -3.78 14.70
N LEU A 115 -3.85 -3.80 13.75
CA LEU A 115 -4.03 -3.39 12.36
C LEU A 115 -3.30 -4.38 11.44
N ALA A 116 -3.95 -4.77 10.34
CA ALA A 116 -3.36 -5.66 9.35
C ALA A 116 -3.62 -5.21 7.92
N SER A 117 -2.67 -5.53 7.03
CA SER A 117 -2.87 -5.41 5.58
C SER A 117 -3.63 -6.62 5.07
N VAL A 118 -4.79 -6.37 4.49
CA VAL A 118 -5.70 -7.41 3.97
C VAL A 118 -6.12 -7.09 2.54
N TYR A 119 -6.59 -8.08 1.82
CA TYR A 119 -7.17 -7.83 0.49
C TYR A 119 -8.40 -6.94 0.60
N SER A 120 -8.50 -5.95 -0.30
CA SER A 120 -9.68 -5.11 -0.44
C SER A 120 -10.68 -5.76 -1.38
N ALA A 121 -11.96 -5.51 -1.14
CA ALA A 121 -13.07 -6.00 -1.96
C ALA A 121 -13.19 -5.27 -3.32
N HIS A 122 -12.11 -5.19 -4.09
CA HIS A 122 -12.12 -4.77 -5.49
C HIS A 122 -10.93 -5.28 -6.27
N VAL A 123 -11.13 -5.33 -7.59
CA VAL A 123 -10.09 -5.67 -8.56
C VAL A 123 -9.56 -4.38 -9.19
N ALA A 124 -8.25 -4.14 -9.06
CA ALA A 124 -7.55 -3.03 -9.69
C ALA A 124 -7.52 -3.18 -11.22
N ARG A 125 -7.26 -2.09 -11.94
CA ARG A 125 -7.25 -2.06 -13.42
C ARG A 125 -6.29 -3.09 -14.03
N TYR A 126 -5.18 -3.37 -13.35
CA TYR A 126 -4.19 -4.37 -13.78
C TYR A 126 -4.51 -5.80 -13.29
N GLY A 127 -5.76 -6.08 -12.88
CA GLY A 127 -6.26 -7.43 -12.61
C GLY A 127 -6.05 -7.96 -11.19
N SER A 128 -5.18 -7.35 -10.38
CA SER A 128 -4.99 -7.76 -8.98
C SER A 128 -6.17 -7.35 -8.11
N ILE A 129 -6.58 -8.22 -7.19
CA ILE A 129 -7.34 -7.85 -6.00
C ILE A 129 -6.43 -6.96 -5.14
N ALA A 130 -6.83 -5.71 -4.91
CA ALA A 130 -5.99 -4.73 -4.22
C ALA A 130 -5.96 -4.95 -2.69
N ALA A 131 -5.34 -4.06 -1.91
CA ALA A 131 -5.21 -4.19 -0.46
C ALA A 131 -5.70 -2.97 0.31
N THR A 132 -6.20 -3.19 1.52
CA THR A 132 -6.61 -2.16 2.49
C THR A 132 -6.09 -2.51 3.86
N LEU A 133 -6.14 -1.56 4.79
CA LEU A 133 -5.97 -1.85 6.21
C LEU A 133 -7.32 -2.24 6.82
N ALA A 134 -7.28 -3.21 7.73
CA ALA A 134 -8.41 -3.58 8.57
C ALA A 134 -7.98 -3.63 10.04
N PRO A 135 -8.85 -3.23 10.99
CA PRO A 135 -8.64 -3.52 12.40
C PRO A 135 -8.62 -5.04 12.62
N CYS A 136 -7.66 -5.50 13.41
CA CYS A 136 -7.42 -6.90 13.70
C CYS A 136 -6.82 -7.06 15.10
N ASP A 137 -7.68 -7.17 16.10
CA ASP A 137 -7.28 -7.22 17.50
C ASP A 137 -6.37 -8.42 17.79
N GLY A 138 -5.32 -8.18 18.60
CA GLY A 138 -4.35 -9.22 18.96
C GLY A 138 -3.33 -9.56 17.87
N VAL A 139 -3.47 -9.02 16.65
CA VAL A 139 -2.51 -9.23 15.57
C VAL A 139 -1.46 -8.12 15.56
N ARG A 140 -0.20 -8.54 15.38
CA ARG A 140 0.93 -7.65 15.07
C ARG A 140 1.26 -7.80 13.60
N SER A 141 1.43 -6.68 12.91
CA SER A 141 1.72 -6.67 11.48
C SER A 141 2.98 -5.88 11.17
N ARG A 142 3.87 -6.46 10.35
CA ARG A 142 5.02 -5.75 9.78
C ARG A 142 4.58 -5.00 8.54
N LEU A 143 4.47 -3.68 8.68
CA LEU A 143 4.02 -2.75 7.64
C LEU A 143 5.12 -1.74 7.31
N HIS A 144 4.86 -0.85 6.36
CA HIS A 144 5.81 0.18 5.97
C HIS A 144 5.16 1.56 5.97
N LEU A 145 5.85 2.55 6.55
CA LEU A 145 5.54 3.96 6.42
C LEU A 145 6.35 4.58 5.30
N LEU A 146 5.67 5.15 4.32
CA LEU A 146 6.27 6.03 3.33
C LEU A 146 6.28 7.45 3.89
N PHE A 147 7.43 8.08 3.95
CA PHE A 147 7.56 9.48 4.28
C PHE A 147 7.60 10.28 2.98
N VAL A 148 6.39 10.51 2.44
CA VAL A 148 6.17 11.11 1.12
C VAL A 148 6.46 12.61 1.17
N PRO A 149 7.29 13.18 0.27
CA PRO A 149 7.44 14.63 0.18
C PRO A 149 6.08 15.31 0.07
N ALA A 150 5.83 16.37 0.84
CA ALA A 150 4.54 17.07 0.82
C ALA A 150 4.08 17.48 -0.59
N CYS A 151 5.03 17.89 -1.45
CA CYS A 151 4.76 18.23 -2.85
C CYS A 151 4.31 17.04 -3.74
N ALA A 152 4.56 15.80 -3.31
CA ALA A 152 4.23 14.58 -4.05
C ALA A 152 2.91 13.92 -3.58
N LEU A 153 2.29 14.41 -2.50
CA LEU A 153 1.07 13.81 -1.95
C LEU A 153 -0.10 13.84 -2.93
N GLU A 154 -0.30 14.95 -3.66
CA GLU A 154 -1.40 15.07 -4.63
C GLU A 154 -1.27 14.04 -5.75
N HIS A 155 -0.04 13.82 -6.23
CA HIS A 155 0.22 12.79 -7.22
C HIS A 155 -0.09 11.40 -6.67
N LEU A 156 0.36 11.09 -5.45
CA LEU A 156 0.05 9.80 -4.81
C LEU A 156 -1.47 9.59 -4.68
N ASN A 157 -2.22 10.60 -4.25
CA ASN A 157 -3.69 10.57 -4.18
C ASN A 157 -4.32 10.24 -5.54
N ARG A 158 -3.81 10.84 -6.62
CA ARG A 158 -4.25 10.55 -7.99
C ARG A 158 -3.96 9.10 -8.37
N THR A 159 -2.78 8.56 -8.03
CA THR A 159 -2.44 7.17 -8.34
C THR A 159 -3.30 6.14 -7.61
N GLU A 160 -3.77 6.49 -6.40
CA GLU A 160 -4.69 5.67 -5.60
C GLU A 160 -6.17 5.87 -5.99
N SER A 161 -6.45 6.75 -6.96
CA SER A 161 -7.82 7.08 -7.39
C SER A 161 -8.72 7.43 -6.20
N VAL A 162 -8.23 8.30 -5.31
CA VAL A 162 -8.99 8.78 -4.13
C VAL A 162 -10.36 9.28 -4.57
N GLY A 163 -11.41 8.84 -3.86
CA GLY A 163 -12.81 9.11 -4.20
C GLY A 163 -13.46 8.02 -5.07
N SER A 164 -12.68 7.12 -5.68
CA SER A 164 -13.21 5.94 -6.37
C SER A 164 -13.24 4.72 -5.45
N ASN A 165 -12.08 4.06 -5.26
CA ASN A 165 -11.98 2.84 -4.44
C ASN A 165 -11.42 3.10 -3.03
N TYR A 166 -10.72 4.22 -2.84
CA TYR A 166 -10.08 4.57 -1.57
C TYR A 166 -10.48 5.95 -1.08
N MET A 167 -10.45 6.10 0.23
CA MET A 167 -10.40 7.37 0.94
C MET A 167 -8.98 7.62 1.41
N LEU A 168 -8.58 8.89 1.46
CA LEU A 168 -7.42 9.28 2.25
C LEU A 168 -7.89 9.56 3.68
N CYS A 169 -7.29 8.88 4.64
CA CYS A 169 -7.64 8.92 6.04
C CYS A 169 -6.42 9.22 6.90
N GLU A 170 -6.58 9.97 7.98
CA GLU A 170 -5.60 10.06 9.08
C GLU A 170 -5.99 9.06 10.18
N LEU A 171 -5.07 8.16 10.51
CA LEU A 171 -5.27 7.12 11.52
C LEU A 171 -4.83 7.64 12.90
N THR A 172 -5.60 8.55 13.48
CA THR A 172 -5.30 9.19 14.78
C THR A 172 -5.27 8.20 15.95
N GLY A 173 -5.96 7.07 15.83
CA GLY A 173 -5.92 5.95 16.77
C GLY A 173 -4.69 5.05 16.62
N ALA A 174 -4.04 5.04 15.46
CA ALA A 174 -2.84 4.24 15.23
C ALA A 174 -1.62 4.90 15.89
N ARG A 175 -0.83 4.09 16.60
CA ARG A 175 0.40 4.51 17.26
C ARG A 175 1.55 3.70 16.65
N LEU A 176 2.27 4.28 15.70
CA LEU A 176 3.37 3.58 15.02
C LEU A 176 4.72 4.11 15.51
N PRO A 177 5.52 3.29 16.21
CA PRO A 177 6.87 3.66 16.61
C PRO A 177 7.79 3.83 15.39
N VAL A 178 8.53 4.93 15.35
CA VAL A 178 9.61 5.20 14.40
C VAL A 178 10.77 5.79 15.19
N GLY A 179 11.80 4.97 15.42
CA GLY A 179 12.87 5.31 16.35
C GLY A 179 12.32 5.57 17.75
N SER A 180 12.67 6.72 18.32
CA SER A 180 12.20 7.20 19.62
C SER A 180 10.83 7.90 19.61
N SER A 181 10.22 8.08 18.44
CA SER A 181 8.96 8.82 18.27
C SER A 181 7.80 7.90 17.90
N VAL A 182 6.57 8.41 18.05
CA VAL A 182 5.35 7.75 17.59
C VAL A 182 4.64 8.64 16.58
N VAL A 183 4.19 8.04 15.48
CA VAL A 183 3.54 8.71 14.35
C VAL A 183 2.10 8.23 14.20
N ALA A 184 1.19 9.18 13.97
CA ALA A 184 -0.16 8.93 13.46
C ALA A 184 -0.13 9.15 11.94
N PRO A 185 -0.22 8.10 11.11
CA PRO A 185 -0.01 8.23 9.68
C PRO A 185 -1.30 8.55 8.94
N LEU A 186 -1.16 9.00 7.70
CA LEU A 186 -2.21 8.86 6.71
C LEU A 186 -2.26 7.41 6.17
N ALA A 187 -3.39 7.00 5.64
CA ALA A 187 -3.55 5.73 4.95
C ALA A 187 -4.64 5.80 3.89
N TYR A 188 -4.50 5.00 2.83
CA TYR A 188 -5.55 4.79 1.85
C TYR A 188 -6.45 3.64 2.31
N ILE A 189 -7.66 3.97 2.75
CA ILE A 189 -8.62 3.01 3.29
C ILE A 189 -9.69 2.74 2.25
N SER A 190 -9.94 1.46 1.98
CA SER A 190 -10.94 1.05 0.98
C SER A 190 -12.33 1.54 1.35
N ARG A 191 -13.06 2.03 0.34
CA ARG A 191 -14.49 2.37 0.44
C ARG A 191 -15.39 1.13 0.45
N ARG A 192 -14.85 -0.03 0.08
CA ARG A 192 -15.59 -1.30 -0.04
C ARG A 192 -15.32 -2.25 1.10
N GLY A 193 -14.26 -2.04 1.87
CA GLY A 193 -13.86 -2.93 2.96
C GLY A 193 -12.97 -4.10 2.52
N PRO A 194 -12.71 -5.05 3.43
CA PRO A 194 -11.84 -6.20 3.17
C PRO A 194 -12.58 -7.28 2.38
N ALA A 195 -11.94 -7.81 1.33
CA ALA A 195 -12.43 -8.99 0.62
C ALA A 195 -12.47 -10.18 1.58
N ARG A 196 -13.53 -10.99 1.49
CA ARG A 196 -13.67 -12.21 2.29
C ARG A 196 -13.61 -13.43 1.38
N VAL A 197 -12.80 -14.40 1.80
CA VAL A 197 -12.71 -15.74 1.21
C VAL A 197 -13.08 -16.72 2.31
N ASP A 198 -14.00 -17.64 2.03
CA ASP A 198 -14.59 -18.54 3.02
C ASP A 198 -15.14 -17.79 4.25
N GLY A 199 -15.70 -16.59 4.02
CA GLY A 199 -16.31 -15.75 5.06
C GLY A 199 -15.32 -14.95 5.92
N MET A 200 -14.00 -15.02 5.68
CA MET A 200 -13.00 -14.29 6.47
C MET A 200 -12.05 -13.44 5.61
N PRO A 201 -11.57 -12.28 6.11
CA PRO A 201 -10.47 -11.56 5.48
C PRO A 201 -9.20 -12.41 5.41
N ARG A 202 -8.39 -12.17 4.38
CA ARG A 202 -7.05 -12.74 4.25
C ARG A 202 -6.00 -11.65 4.31
N ALA A 203 -4.95 -11.90 5.10
CA ALA A 203 -3.78 -11.03 5.16
C ALA A 203 -2.94 -11.15 3.89
N LEU A 204 -2.21 -10.08 3.57
CA LEU A 204 -1.19 -10.12 2.52
C LEU A 204 0.00 -10.96 2.99
N PRO A 205 0.69 -11.70 2.09
CA PRO A 205 1.80 -12.56 2.48
C PRO A 205 2.92 -11.82 3.22
N GLY A 206 3.42 -12.44 4.28
CA GLY A 206 4.50 -11.97 5.17
C GLY A 206 4.21 -10.66 5.90
N THR A 207 2.94 -10.26 6.05
CA THR A 207 2.57 -8.97 6.70
C THR A 207 2.07 -9.14 8.11
N ALA A 208 1.43 -10.26 8.46
CA ALA A 208 0.81 -10.46 9.75
C ALA A 208 1.49 -11.62 10.51
N ASP A 209 1.57 -11.49 11.83
CA ASP A 209 1.91 -12.59 12.72
C ASP A 209 0.68 -13.55 12.85
N GLU A 210 0.74 -14.49 13.80
CA GLU A 210 -0.33 -15.45 14.05
C GLU A 210 -1.69 -14.75 14.34
N GLY A 211 -2.79 -15.28 13.80
CA GLY A 211 -4.15 -14.81 14.08
C GLY A 211 -4.96 -14.38 12.86
N LEU A 212 -4.31 -14.07 11.73
CA LEU A 212 -5.00 -13.76 10.47
C LEU A 212 -4.39 -14.56 9.31
N PRO A 213 -5.12 -15.53 8.71
CA PRO A 213 -4.56 -16.35 7.65
C PRO A 213 -4.15 -15.52 6.43
N GLU A 214 -2.94 -15.76 5.95
CA GLU A 214 -2.43 -15.15 4.73
C GLU A 214 -2.97 -15.86 3.49
N ALA A 215 -3.02 -15.14 2.37
CA ALA A 215 -3.26 -15.72 1.05
C ALA A 215 -2.39 -15.03 0.02
N THR A 216 -1.84 -15.78 -0.92
CA THR A 216 -1.21 -15.25 -2.13
C THR A 216 -2.24 -14.64 -3.07
N GLN A 217 -1.77 -13.80 -3.99
CA GLN A 217 -2.62 -13.22 -5.02
C GLN A 217 -3.29 -14.28 -5.90
N ALA A 218 -2.55 -15.34 -6.24
CA ALA A 218 -3.06 -16.46 -7.03
C ALA A 218 -4.18 -17.21 -6.30
N GLU A 219 -4.03 -17.47 -4.99
CA GLU A 219 -5.07 -18.09 -4.18
C GLU A 219 -6.33 -17.24 -4.09
N MET A 220 -6.18 -15.92 -3.88
CA MET A 220 -7.31 -15.00 -3.85
C MET A 220 -8.04 -14.94 -5.20
N GLN A 221 -7.32 -14.91 -6.32
CA GLN A 221 -7.93 -14.90 -7.64
C GLN A 221 -8.57 -16.25 -8.00
N ALA A 222 -7.97 -17.36 -7.59
CA ALA A 222 -8.56 -18.70 -7.78
C ALA A 222 -9.84 -18.89 -6.96
N SER A 223 -9.90 -18.35 -5.74
CA SER A 223 -11.13 -18.29 -4.94
C SER A 223 -12.19 -17.45 -5.65
N LEU A 224 -11.85 -16.22 -6.08
CA LEU A 224 -12.78 -15.36 -6.81
C LEU A 224 -13.30 -16.00 -8.10
N GLN A 225 -12.43 -16.66 -8.86
CA GLN A 225 -12.81 -17.41 -10.07
C GLN A 225 -13.85 -18.48 -9.74
N ARG A 226 -13.60 -19.28 -8.69
CA ARG A 226 -14.50 -20.35 -8.25
C ARG A 226 -15.85 -19.80 -7.78
N GLU A 227 -15.83 -18.73 -6.99
CA GLU A 227 -17.04 -18.11 -6.44
C GLU A 227 -17.91 -17.43 -7.50
N LEU A 228 -17.31 -16.92 -8.57
CA LEU A 228 -18.02 -16.44 -9.76
C LEU A 228 -18.53 -17.57 -10.67
N GLY A 229 -18.18 -18.83 -10.39
CA GLY A 229 -18.53 -19.98 -11.24
C GLY A 229 -17.79 -20.00 -12.59
N GLU A 230 -16.70 -19.26 -12.71
CA GLU A 230 -15.88 -19.17 -13.92
C GLU A 230 -15.00 -20.43 -14.06
N ARG A 231 -14.84 -20.93 -15.29
CA ARG A 231 -14.10 -22.16 -15.60
C ARG A 231 -12.84 -21.86 -16.41
N GLY A 232 -11.91 -22.82 -16.43
CA GLY A 232 -10.67 -22.75 -17.20
C GLY A 232 -9.45 -22.33 -16.38
N GLU A 233 -8.33 -22.11 -17.07
CA GLU A 233 -7.04 -21.76 -16.46
C GLU A 233 -7.09 -20.40 -15.75
N LEU A 234 -6.44 -20.30 -14.58
CA LEU A 234 -6.38 -19.06 -13.79
C LEU A 234 -5.83 -17.89 -14.60
N ASN A 235 -4.77 -18.11 -15.38
CA ASN A 235 -4.17 -17.06 -16.22
C ASN A 235 -5.18 -16.48 -17.24
N GLY A 236 -6.08 -17.30 -17.76
CA GLY A 236 -7.15 -16.86 -18.66
C GLY A 236 -8.18 -15.98 -17.93
N PHE A 237 -8.57 -16.38 -16.71
CA PHE A 237 -9.44 -15.58 -15.85
C PHE A 237 -8.82 -14.22 -15.51
N VAL A 238 -7.54 -14.19 -15.13
CA VAL A 238 -6.81 -12.95 -14.81
C VAL A 238 -6.67 -12.06 -16.05
N ALA A 239 -6.32 -12.63 -17.21
CA ALA A 239 -6.26 -11.88 -18.46
C ALA A 239 -7.61 -11.22 -18.80
N ARG A 240 -8.72 -11.90 -18.50
CA ARG A 240 -10.07 -11.38 -18.68
C ARG A 240 -10.37 -10.23 -17.72
N LEU A 241 -10.01 -10.33 -16.44
CA LEU A 241 -10.11 -9.23 -15.48
C LEU A 241 -9.36 -7.97 -15.95
N ILE A 242 -8.21 -8.15 -16.60
CA ILE A 242 -7.41 -7.05 -17.14
C ILE A 242 -8.10 -6.41 -18.36
N ARG A 243 -8.54 -7.23 -19.32
CA ARG A 243 -9.01 -6.76 -20.64
C ARG A 243 -10.46 -6.32 -20.67
N GLU A 244 -11.33 -6.92 -19.86
CA GLU A 244 -12.78 -6.71 -19.91
C GLU A 244 -13.26 -5.88 -18.71
N ASP A 245 -13.44 -4.58 -18.92
CA ASP A 245 -13.89 -3.65 -17.88
C ASP A 245 -15.22 -4.07 -17.23
N ALA A 246 -16.18 -4.53 -18.03
CA ALA A 246 -17.47 -5.01 -17.53
C ALA A 246 -17.33 -6.28 -16.67
N PHE A 247 -16.41 -7.17 -17.04
CA PHE A 247 -16.16 -8.38 -16.24
C PHE A 247 -15.46 -8.04 -14.92
N ARG A 248 -14.47 -7.15 -14.96
CA ARG A 248 -13.78 -6.65 -13.77
C ARG A 248 -14.73 -5.93 -12.81
N ALA A 249 -15.67 -5.15 -13.34
CA ALA A 249 -16.72 -4.50 -12.56
C ALA A 249 -17.60 -5.54 -11.87
N ARG A 250 -18.11 -6.55 -12.60
CA ARG A 250 -18.88 -7.66 -12.00
C ARG A 250 -18.11 -8.40 -10.90
N ALA A 251 -16.83 -8.69 -11.12
CA ALA A 251 -15.99 -9.36 -10.13
C ALA A 251 -15.78 -8.48 -8.88
N THR A 252 -15.62 -7.16 -9.06
CA THR A 252 -15.53 -6.20 -7.97
C THR A 252 -16.83 -6.08 -7.20
N ASP A 253 -17.98 -6.05 -7.88
CA ASP A 253 -19.29 -6.00 -7.24
C ASP A 253 -19.57 -7.27 -6.44
N PHE A 254 -19.17 -8.43 -6.97
CA PHE A 254 -19.22 -9.69 -6.25
C PHE A 254 -18.39 -9.62 -4.96
N LEU A 255 -17.10 -9.23 -5.03
CA LEU A 255 -16.26 -9.07 -3.82
C LEU A 255 -16.86 -8.09 -2.82
N ALA A 256 -17.41 -6.97 -3.29
CA ALA A 256 -18.03 -5.97 -2.44
C ALA A 256 -19.30 -6.48 -1.76
N SER A 257 -20.02 -7.42 -2.37
CA SER A 257 -21.22 -8.04 -1.79
C SER A 257 -20.92 -8.99 -0.63
N THR A 258 -19.67 -9.45 -0.48
CA THR A 258 -19.29 -10.39 0.59
C THR A 258 -18.83 -9.68 1.86
N THR A 259 -18.87 -8.36 1.92
CA THR A 259 -18.29 -7.59 3.02
C THR A 259 -19.03 -6.28 3.26
N GLU A 260 -18.63 -5.58 4.32
CA GLU A 260 -19.08 -4.23 4.60
C GLU A 260 -17.87 -3.29 4.66
N ARG A 261 -18.11 -2.00 4.45
CA ARG A 261 -17.08 -0.98 4.61
C ARG A 261 -16.62 -0.96 6.08
N ILE A 262 -15.33 -1.19 6.29
CA ILE A 262 -14.69 -1.12 7.60
C ILE A 262 -13.66 -0.01 7.57
N VAL A 263 -13.74 0.88 8.56
CA VAL A 263 -12.75 1.94 8.80
C VAL A 263 -12.14 1.69 10.18
N PRO A 264 -10.80 1.68 10.32
CA PRO A 264 -10.17 1.54 11.63
C PRO A 264 -10.69 2.57 12.64
N GLY A 265 -10.77 2.18 13.91
CA GLY A 265 -11.14 3.10 15.00
C GLY A 265 -10.17 4.27 15.10
N GLY A 266 -10.67 5.45 15.50
CA GLY A 266 -9.84 6.66 15.54
C GLY A 266 -9.32 7.07 14.16
N THR A 267 -10.23 7.17 13.18
CA THR A 267 -9.90 7.59 11.82
C THR A 267 -10.62 8.88 11.46
N LYS A 268 -9.89 9.86 10.93
CA LYS A 268 -10.43 11.08 10.33
C LYS A 268 -10.33 10.96 8.81
N ILE A 269 -11.46 11.03 8.10
CA ILE A 269 -11.46 11.05 6.63
C ILE A 269 -11.03 12.45 6.18
N LEU A 270 -9.97 12.53 5.35
CA LEU A 270 -9.47 13.79 4.81
C LEU A 270 -9.98 14.05 3.39
N ALA A 271 -10.10 13.00 2.57
CA ALA A 271 -10.59 13.12 1.19
C ALA A 271 -11.24 11.82 0.68
N GLY A 272 -12.16 11.96 -0.27
CA GLY A 272 -12.79 10.83 -0.97
C GLY A 272 -13.85 10.05 -0.17
N GLY A 273 -14.43 10.67 0.87
CA GLY A 273 -15.40 10.10 1.81
C GLY A 273 -16.62 9.42 1.19
#